data_AF-A0A2R6D147-F1
#
_entry.id   AF-A0A2R6D147-F1
#
_cell.length_a   1.000
_cell.length_b   1.000
_cell.length_c   1.000
_cell.angle_alpha   90.00
_cell.angle_beta   90.00
_cell.angle_gamma   90.00
#
_symmetry.space_group_name_H-M   'P 1'
#
loop_
_entity.id
_entity.type
_entity.pdbx_description
1 polymer ?
#
loop_
_entity_poly.entity_id
_entity_poly.type
_entity_poly.pdbx_seq_one_letter_code
_entity_poly.pdbx_strand_id
1 'polypeptide(L)'
;MQRRRLVVLSLLVVALAGSFVHYGAVSAAHRPYPTTEELMTNPDGYVGQQLLLTGPVSGVDTANGTLTMAPSRSYPDFEMVVEGVDRSVTPGGTVQVFGRLTPDGTVAADTVLVVNASFAAELYKYGVSVAGAALVLVAFFRRWRPDTGTLSFEVREDD
;
A
#
# COMPACT_ATOMS: atom_id res chain seq x y z
N MET A 1 -21.61 32.20 14.46
CA MET A 1 -21.12 30.80 14.65
C MET A 1 -20.51 30.17 13.38
N GLN A 2 -20.93 30.52 12.16
CA GLN A 2 -20.38 29.98 10.89
C GLN A 2 -18.88 30.27 10.67
N ARG A 3 -18.37 31.49 10.91
CA ARG A 3 -16.93 31.81 10.73
C ARG A 3 -15.99 30.93 11.56
N ARG A 4 -16.33 30.66 12.82
CA ARG A 4 -15.53 29.79 13.70
C ARG A 4 -15.54 28.34 13.21
N ARG A 5 -16.67 27.85 12.71
CA ARG A 5 -16.77 26.51 12.09
C ARG A 5 -15.93 26.40 10.82
N LEU A 6 -15.95 27.42 9.96
CA LEU A 6 -15.11 27.49 8.76
C LEU A 6 -13.61 27.50 9.11
N VAL A 7 -13.19 28.28 10.10
CA VAL A 7 -11.79 28.30 10.56
C VAL A 7 -11.36 26.94 11.08
N VAL A 8 -12.19 26.29 11.91
CA VAL A 8 -11.89 24.95 12.43
C VAL A 8 -11.82 23.92 11.30
N LEU A 9 -12.74 23.97 10.34
CA LEU A 9 -12.75 23.07 9.18
C LEU A 9 -11.49 23.24 8.32
N SER A 10 -11.13 24.49 8.00
CA SER A 10 -9.91 24.79 7.24
C SER A 10 -8.66 24.31 7.96
N LEU A 11 -8.59 24.50 9.29
CA LEU A 11 -7.46 24.04 10.09
C LEU A 11 -7.35 22.51 10.10
N LEU A 12 -8.49 21.80 10.18
CA LEU A 12 -8.52 20.34 10.06
C LEU A 12 -8.07 19.84 8.68
N VAL A 13 -8.52 20.50 7.60
CA VAL A 13 -8.10 20.15 6.23
C VAL A 13 -6.59 20.37 6.05
N VAL A 14 -6.05 21.48 6.54
CA VAL A 14 -4.61 21.77 6.50
C VAL A 14 -3.83 20.76 7.34
N ALA A 15 -4.30 20.42 8.54
CA ALA A 15 -3.66 19.43 9.39
C ALA A 15 -3.67 18.03 8.74
N LEU A 16 -4.77 17.64 8.10
CA LEU A 16 -4.90 16.36 7.41
C LEU A 16 -4.00 16.29 6.18
N ALA A 17 -4.02 17.32 5.34
CA ALA A 17 -3.14 17.42 4.17
C ALA A 17 -1.65 17.43 4.58
N GLY A 18 -1.32 18.21 5.62
CA GLY A 18 0.02 18.24 6.21
C GLY A 18 0.46 16.88 6.74
N SER A 19 -0.45 16.12 7.35
CA SER A 19 -0.17 14.76 7.84
C SER A 19 0.12 13.79 6.69
N PHE A 20 -0.61 13.86 5.56
CA PHE A 20 -0.33 13.03 4.39
C PHE A 20 1.04 13.34 3.78
N VAL A 21 1.38 14.62 3.62
CA VAL A 21 2.69 15.04 3.09
C VAL A 21 3.82 14.63 4.05
N HIS A 22 3.65 14.87 5.35
CA HIS A 22 4.62 14.49 6.36
C HIS A 22 4.84 12.98 6.39
N TYR A 23 3.76 12.20 6.35
CA TYR A 23 3.84 10.75 6.26
C TYR A 23 4.61 10.30 5.01
N GLY A 24 4.31 10.89 3.85
CA GLY A 24 5.04 10.61 2.61
C GLY A 24 6.54 10.87 2.75
N ALA A 25 6.93 11.98 3.37
CA ALA A 25 8.33 12.36 3.56
C ALA A 25 9.09 11.47 4.57
N VAL A 26 8.41 11.00 5.62
CA VAL A 26 9.07 10.35 6.78
C VAL A 26 8.94 8.83 6.76
N SER A 27 7.97 8.28 6.03
CA SER A 27 7.70 6.84 5.99
C SER A 27 8.87 6.00 5.50
N ALA A 28 9.74 6.53 4.63
CA ALA A 28 10.94 5.82 4.17
C ALA A 28 11.96 5.63 5.30
N ALA A 29 12.17 6.64 6.15
CA ALA A 29 13.17 6.62 7.22
C ALA A 29 12.77 5.74 8.42
N HIS A 30 11.50 5.35 8.54
CA HIS A 30 10.98 4.53 9.64
C HIS A 30 10.71 3.09 9.22
N ARG A 31 11.25 2.65 8.08
CA ARG A 31 11.07 1.26 7.63
C ARG A 31 11.98 0.34 8.44
N PRO A 32 11.45 -0.79 8.95
CA PRO A 32 12.26 -1.78 9.67
C PRO A 32 13.08 -2.68 8.74
N TYR A 33 12.89 -2.58 7.43
CA TYR A 33 13.55 -3.40 6.42
C TYR A 33 14.25 -2.50 5.40
N PRO A 34 15.41 -2.91 4.87
CA PRO A 34 16.15 -2.13 3.89
C PRO A 34 15.39 -2.00 2.57
N THR A 35 15.66 -0.93 1.83
CA THR A 35 15.07 -0.70 0.51
C THR A 35 15.83 -1.43 -0.60
N THR A 36 15.22 -1.52 -1.78
CA THR A 36 15.88 -2.10 -2.95
C THR A 36 17.14 -1.32 -3.34
N GLU A 37 17.11 0.00 -3.27
CA GLU A 37 18.25 0.86 -3.58
C GLU A 37 19.41 0.65 -2.60
N GLU A 38 19.09 0.45 -1.31
CA GLU A 38 20.07 0.13 -0.29
C GLU A 38 20.73 -1.24 -0.54
N LEU A 39 19.93 -2.26 -0.90
CA LEU A 39 20.42 -3.59 -1.28
C LEU A 39 21.28 -3.56 -2.55
N MET A 40 20.95 -2.71 -3.53
CA MET A 40 21.75 -2.53 -4.75
C MET A 40 23.08 -1.81 -4.47
N THR A 41 23.10 -0.90 -3.50
CA THR A 41 24.27 -0.07 -3.20
C THR A 41 25.26 -0.79 -2.27
N ASN A 42 24.76 -1.52 -1.27
CA ASN A 42 25.59 -2.21 -0.28
C ASN A 42 24.93 -3.51 0.22
N PRO A 43 24.86 -4.56 -0.62
CA PRO A 43 24.19 -5.81 -0.25
C PRO A 43 24.84 -6.48 0.97
N ASP A 44 26.17 -6.46 1.05
CA ASP A 44 26.94 -7.10 2.14
C ASP A 44 26.61 -6.53 3.52
N GLY A 45 26.26 -5.24 3.59
CA GLY A 45 25.85 -4.57 4.83
C GLY A 45 24.53 -5.08 5.41
N TYR A 46 23.74 -5.80 4.61
CA TYR A 46 22.42 -6.32 4.99
C TYR A 46 22.40 -7.86 5.10
N VAL A 47 23.54 -8.53 4.93
CA VAL A 47 23.63 -9.99 5.13
C VAL A 47 23.22 -10.35 6.56
N GLY A 48 22.36 -11.34 6.68
CA GLY A 48 21.79 -11.79 7.96
C GLY A 48 20.61 -10.96 8.46
N GLN A 49 20.26 -9.84 7.81
CA GLN A 49 19.10 -9.04 8.18
C GLN A 49 17.80 -9.58 7.57
N GLN A 50 16.69 -9.26 8.23
CA GLN A 50 15.36 -9.56 7.71
C GLN A 50 15.03 -8.60 6.57
N LEU A 51 14.46 -9.14 5.50
CA LEU A 51 14.01 -8.44 4.31
C LEU A 51 12.50 -8.59 4.13
N LEU A 52 11.91 -7.56 3.54
CA LEU A 52 10.56 -7.59 3.00
C LEU A 52 10.61 -7.19 1.53
N LEU A 53 10.49 -8.16 0.64
CA LEU A 53 10.57 -7.96 -0.81
C LEU A 53 9.17 -8.06 -1.40
N THR A 54 8.79 -7.13 -2.29
CA THR A 54 7.49 -7.18 -2.94
C THR A 54 7.64 -6.86 -4.41
N GLY A 55 7.32 -7.82 -5.28
CA GLY A 55 7.44 -7.58 -6.71
C GLY A 55 7.12 -8.78 -7.59
N PRO A 56 7.29 -8.61 -8.90
CA PRO A 56 6.96 -9.63 -9.88
C PRO A 56 7.97 -10.77 -9.85
N VAL A 57 7.47 -11.98 -10.10
CA VAL A 57 8.27 -13.19 -10.24
C VAL A 57 8.63 -13.36 -11.71
N SER A 58 9.93 -13.42 -12.00
CA SER A 58 10.44 -13.61 -13.35
C SER A 58 10.66 -15.09 -13.68
N GLY A 59 11.08 -15.89 -12.69
CA GLY A 59 11.36 -17.31 -12.84
C GLY A 59 11.00 -18.12 -11.61
N VAL A 60 10.69 -19.39 -11.82
CA VAL A 60 10.46 -20.36 -10.74
C VAL A 60 11.15 -21.66 -11.12
N ASP A 61 12.01 -22.14 -10.23
CA ASP A 61 12.65 -23.44 -10.32
C ASP A 61 12.05 -24.36 -9.25
N THR A 62 11.07 -25.15 -9.66
CA THR A 62 10.36 -26.08 -8.80
C THR A 62 11.22 -27.28 -8.38
N ALA A 63 12.30 -27.59 -9.11
CA ALA A 63 13.17 -28.71 -8.77
C ALA A 63 14.07 -28.36 -7.57
N ASN A 64 14.50 -27.11 -7.48
CA ASN A 64 15.35 -26.61 -6.39
C ASN A 64 14.56 -25.83 -5.32
N GLY A 65 13.26 -25.60 -5.51
CA GLY A 65 12.42 -24.86 -4.57
C GLY A 65 12.80 -23.38 -4.49
N THR A 66 13.27 -22.81 -5.59
CA THR A 66 13.72 -21.42 -5.69
C THR A 66 12.85 -20.61 -6.64
N LEU A 67 12.76 -19.31 -6.40
CA LEU A 67 12.16 -18.35 -7.34
C LEU A 67 13.11 -17.18 -7.57
N THR A 68 13.00 -16.57 -8.74
CA THR A 68 13.68 -15.32 -9.08
C THR A 68 12.63 -14.22 -9.16
N MET A 69 12.88 -13.11 -8.49
CA MET A 69 11.98 -11.97 -8.48
C MET A 69 12.72 -10.64 -8.46
N ALA A 70 12.08 -9.60 -9.00
CA ALA A 70 12.53 -8.23 -8.80
C ALA A 70 11.88 -7.67 -7.52
N PRO A 71 12.65 -7.19 -6.52
CA PRO A 71 12.09 -6.70 -5.26
C PRO A 71 11.42 -5.32 -5.39
N SER A 72 11.53 -4.67 -6.56
CA SER A 72 10.85 -3.42 -6.89
C SER A 72 10.52 -3.37 -8.38
N ARG A 73 9.33 -2.85 -8.72
CA ARG A 73 8.94 -2.59 -10.11
C ARG A 73 9.73 -1.46 -10.76
N SER A 74 10.33 -0.58 -9.96
CA SER A 74 11.17 0.52 -10.44
C SER A 74 12.54 0.04 -10.93
N TYR A 75 12.96 -1.16 -10.51
CA TYR A 75 14.25 -1.78 -10.84
C TYR A 75 14.04 -3.19 -11.39
N PRO A 76 13.46 -3.33 -12.58
CA PRO A 76 13.11 -4.65 -13.13
C PRO A 76 14.32 -5.54 -13.42
N ASP A 77 15.50 -4.94 -13.64
CA ASP A 77 16.75 -5.65 -13.95
C ASP A 77 17.49 -6.12 -12.68
N PHE A 78 17.08 -5.65 -11.50
CA PHE A 78 17.66 -6.10 -10.24
C PHE A 78 16.88 -7.31 -9.72
N GLU A 79 17.40 -8.50 -9.98
CA GLU A 79 16.77 -9.75 -9.56
C GLU A 79 17.43 -10.33 -8.31
N MET A 80 16.62 -10.95 -7.46
CA MET A 80 17.07 -11.72 -6.30
C MET A 80 16.51 -13.14 -6.37
N VAL A 81 17.36 -14.09 -5.98
CA VAL A 81 16.98 -15.50 -5.83
C VAL A 81 16.47 -15.73 -4.42
N VAL A 82 15.30 -16.33 -4.31
CA VAL A 82 14.63 -16.65 -3.06
C VAL A 82 14.51 -18.15 -2.93
N GLU A 83 14.96 -18.70 -1.81
CA GLU A 83 14.93 -20.13 -1.49
C GLU A 83 13.83 -20.47 -0.47
N GLY A 84 13.45 -21.75 -0.39
CA GLY A 84 12.43 -22.22 0.57
C GLY A 84 10.99 -21.99 0.09
N VAL A 85 10.76 -22.06 -1.22
CA VAL A 85 9.46 -21.79 -1.82
C VAL A 85 8.68 -23.09 -2.00
N ASP A 86 7.70 -23.32 -1.12
CA ASP A 86 6.88 -24.55 -1.13
C ASP A 86 5.64 -24.49 -2.06
N ARG A 87 5.34 -23.34 -2.68
CA ARG A 87 4.01 -23.08 -3.30
C ARG A 87 4.02 -22.69 -4.77
N SER A 88 2.84 -22.89 -5.38
CA SER A 88 2.42 -22.56 -6.74
C SER A 88 2.51 -21.07 -7.07
N VAL A 89 3.73 -20.55 -7.12
CA VAL A 89 4.02 -19.26 -7.70
C VAL A 89 4.11 -19.46 -9.21
N THR A 90 3.36 -18.68 -9.97
CA THR A 90 3.45 -18.68 -11.44
C THR A 90 4.32 -17.50 -11.88
N PRO A 91 5.23 -17.67 -12.85
CA PRO A 91 5.91 -16.55 -13.49
C PRO A 91 4.92 -15.45 -13.91
N GLY A 92 5.29 -14.19 -13.70
CA GLY A 92 4.43 -13.01 -13.92
C GLY A 92 3.50 -12.67 -12.75
N GLY A 93 3.35 -13.54 -11.75
CA GLY A 93 2.66 -13.23 -10.50
C GLY A 93 3.43 -12.20 -9.66
N THR A 94 2.73 -11.48 -8.77
CA THR A 94 3.38 -10.63 -7.76
C THR A 94 3.39 -11.38 -6.43
N VAL A 95 4.56 -11.45 -5.79
CA VAL A 95 4.72 -12.07 -4.48
C VAL A 95 5.28 -11.07 -3.48
N GLN A 96 5.00 -11.31 -2.21
CA GLN A 96 5.61 -10.65 -1.08
C GLN A 96 6.36 -11.70 -0.28
N VAL A 97 7.67 -11.50 -0.12
CA VAL A 97 8.57 -12.42 0.56
C VAL A 97 9.07 -11.77 1.83
N PHE A 98 8.88 -12.48 2.94
CA PHE A 98 9.56 -12.23 4.20
C PHE A 98 10.64 -13.28 4.36
N GLY A 99 11.89 -12.83 4.49
CA GLY A 99 13.02 -13.75 4.58
C GLY A 99 14.28 -13.05 5.02
N ARG A 100 15.40 -13.76 5.00
CA ARG A 100 16.70 -13.25 5.42
C ARG A 100 17.70 -13.29 4.28
N LEU A 101 18.47 -12.22 4.11
CA LEU A 101 19.58 -12.22 3.16
C LEU A 101 20.69 -13.15 3.67
N THR A 102 21.11 -14.08 2.84
CA THR A 102 22.19 -15.01 3.15
C THR A 102 23.53 -14.47 2.62
N PRO A 103 24.68 -15.00 3.08
CA PRO A 103 26.01 -14.56 2.62
C PRO A 103 26.29 -14.83 1.13
N ASP A 104 25.59 -15.77 0.52
CA ASP A 104 25.65 -16.10 -0.90
C ASP A 104 24.78 -15.17 -1.78
N GLY A 105 24.09 -14.20 -1.16
CA GLY A 105 23.26 -13.23 -1.87
C GLY A 105 21.87 -13.73 -2.22
N THR A 106 21.45 -14.88 -1.69
CA THR A 106 20.10 -15.41 -1.80
C THR A 106 19.24 -14.98 -0.62
N VAL A 107 17.93 -15.14 -0.74
CA VAL A 107 16.99 -14.83 0.33
C VAL A 107 16.37 -16.13 0.82
N ALA A 108 16.75 -16.56 2.02
CA ALA A 108 16.07 -17.66 2.68
C ALA A 108 14.68 -17.18 3.13
N ALA A 109 13.62 -17.64 2.46
CA ALA A 109 12.27 -17.22 2.78
C ALA A 109 11.74 -17.90 4.05
N ASP A 110 11.23 -17.09 4.97
CA ASP A 110 10.43 -17.57 6.10
C ASP A 110 8.95 -17.70 5.69
N THR A 111 8.48 -16.78 4.84
CA THR A 111 7.09 -16.75 4.37
C THR A 111 7.01 -16.11 3.00
N VAL A 112 6.35 -16.81 2.06
CA VAL A 112 6.02 -16.31 0.74
C VAL A 112 4.50 -16.14 0.63
N LEU A 113 4.06 -14.91 0.41
CA LEU A 113 2.66 -14.56 0.20
C LEU A 113 2.45 -14.24 -1.28
N VAL A 114 1.58 -15.01 -1.95
CA VAL A 114 1.15 -14.67 -3.31
C VAL A 114 0.19 -13.50 -3.21
N VAL A 115 0.61 -12.34 -3.71
CA VAL A 115 -0.23 -11.15 -3.79
C VAL A 115 -1.05 -11.30 -5.07
N ASN A 116 -2.23 -11.91 -4.94
CA ASN A 116 -3.24 -11.87 -5.99
C ASN A 116 -3.73 -10.43 -6.14
N ALA A 117 -3.03 -9.65 -6.97
CA ALA A 117 -3.55 -8.42 -7.54
C ALA A 117 -4.63 -8.80 -8.56
N SER A 118 -5.80 -9.23 -8.09
CA SER A 118 -6.94 -9.36 -8.98
C SER A 118 -7.55 -7.98 -9.18
N PHE A 119 -7.75 -7.58 -10.44
CA PHE A 119 -8.48 -6.36 -10.81
C PHE A 119 -9.84 -6.28 -10.08
N ALA A 120 -10.48 -7.43 -9.83
CA ALA A 120 -11.70 -7.54 -9.04
C ALA A 120 -11.54 -7.09 -7.57
N ALA A 121 -10.39 -7.33 -6.94
CA ALA A 121 -10.13 -6.90 -5.56
C ALA A 121 -9.92 -5.38 -5.46
N GLU A 122 -9.32 -4.74 -6.46
CA GLU A 122 -9.25 -3.27 -6.55
C GLU A 122 -10.62 -2.66 -6.85
N LEU A 123 -11.35 -3.22 -7.82
CA LEU A 123 -12.70 -2.75 -8.17
C LEU A 123 -13.66 -2.86 -6.99
N TYR A 124 -13.53 -3.91 -6.18
CA TYR A 124 -14.28 -4.08 -4.93
C TYR A 124 -13.94 -2.99 -3.90
N LYS A 125 -12.65 -2.70 -3.67
CA LYS A 125 -12.23 -1.65 -2.72
C LYS A 125 -12.76 -0.28 -3.10
N TYR A 126 -12.66 0.10 -4.37
CA TYR A 126 -13.18 1.38 -4.85
C TYR A 126 -14.71 1.40 -4.91
N GLY A 127 -15.33 0.30 -5.35
CA GLY A 127 -16.79 0.18 -5.43
C GLY A 127 -17.48 0.31 -4.07
N VAL A 128 -16.96 -0.36 -3.04
CA VAL A 128 -17.48 -0.25 -1.66
C VAL A 128 -17.27 1.15 -1.11
N SER A 129 -16.12 1.79 -1.37
CA SER A 129 -15.85 3.15 -0.91
C SER A 129 -16.79 4.17 -1.56
N VAL A 130 -17.03 4.07 -2.86
CA VAL A 130 -17.99 4.92 -3.59
C VAL A 130 -19.41 4.68 -3.09
N ALA A 131 -19.81 3.42 -2.87
CA ALA A 131 -21.13 3.10 -2.33
C ALA A 131 -21.32 3.67 -0.91
N GLY A 132 -20.30 3.57 -0.05
CA GLY A 132 -20.31 4.15 1.28
C GLY A 132 -20.41 5.67 1.25
N ALA A 133 -19.59 6.34 0.43
CA ALA A 133 -19.65 7.78 0.24
C ALA A 133 -21.01 8.24 -0.30
N ALA A 134 -21.56 7.53 -1.29
CA ALA A 134 -22.88 7.81 -1.86
C ALA A 134 -23.99 7.64 -0.82
N LEU A 135 -23.93 6.60 0.02
CA LEU A 135 -24.91 6.38 1.08
C LEU A 135 -24.87 7.50 2.12
N VAL A 136 -23.67 7.93 2.52
CA VAL A 136 -23.50 9.08 3.42
C VAL A 136 -24.04 10.36 2.78
N LEU A 137 -23.73 10.62 1.50
CA LEU A 137 -24.25 11.78 0.77
C LEU A 137 -25.78 11.74 0.65
N VAL A 138 -26.36 10.59 0.33
CA VAL A 138 -27.83 10.42 0.25
C VAL A 138 -28.47 10.62 1.62
N ALA A 139 -27.92 10.04 2.69
CA ALA A 139 -28.43 10.24 4.05
C ALA A 139 -28.32 11.70 4.48
N PHE A 140 -27.20 12.35 4.16
CA PHE A 140 -26.96 13.76 4.42
C PHE A 140 -27.98 14.63 3.68
N PHE A 141 -28.16 14.48 2.37
CA PHE A 141 -29.12 15.27 1.58
C PHE A 141 -30.59 14.89 1.81
N ARG A 142 -30.88 13.68 2.31
CA ARG A 142 -32.23 13.33 2.78
C ARG A 142 -32.61 14.16 4.01
N ARG A 143 -31.68 14.34 4.95
CA ARG A 143 -31.96 15.02 6.22
C ARG A 143 -31.68 16.52 6.19
N TRP A 144 -30.81 16.98 5.30
CA TRP A 144 -30.33 18.36 5.26
C TRP A 144 -30.52 18.94 3.86
N ARG A 145 -31.25 20.06 3.77
CA ARG A 145 -31.37 20.82 2.52
C ARG A 145 -30.24 21.85 2.47
N PRO A 146 -29.38 21.84 1.45
CA PRO A 146 -28.41 22.92 1.26
C PRO A 146 -29.17 24.18 0.86
N ASP A 147 -29.16 25.20 1.71
CA ASP A 147 -29.64 26.53 1.36
C ASP A 147 -28.47 27.35 0.79
N THR A 148 -28.50 27.53 -0.52
CA THR A 148 -27.51 28.30 -1.28
C THR A 148 -27.64 29.81 -1.08
N GLY A 149 -28.76 30.29 -0.51
CA GLY A 149 -28.98 31.69 -0.19
C GLY A 149 -28.26 32.14 1.09
N THR A 150 -28.15 31.27 2.09
CA THR A 150 -27.50 31.57 3.38
C THR A 150 -26.21 30.78 3.63
N LEU A 151 -25.81 29.91 2.69
CA LEU A 151 -24.72 28.94 2.85
C LEU A 151 -24.89 28.14 4.16
N SER A 152 -26.11 27.69 4.42
CA SER A 152 -26.44 26.92 5.61
C SER A 152 -27.13 25.60 5.24
N PHE A 153 -27.09 24.64 6.15
CA PHE A 153 -27.79 23.37 6.00
C PHE A 153 -28.96 23.40 6.98
N GLU A 154 -30.18 23.33 6.46
CA GLU A 154 -31.39 23.26 7.28
C GLU A 154 -31.86 21.82 7.38
N VAL A 155 -32.28 21.39 8.58
CA VAL A 155 -32.92 20.09 8.76
C VAL A 155 -34.23 20.13 7.99
N ARG A 156 -34.45 19.14 7.13
CA ARG A 156 -35.72 18.98 6.43
C ARG A 156 -36.78 18.63 7.49
N GLU A 157 -37.71 19.54 7.75
CA GLU A 157 -38.91 19.22 8.54
C GLU A 157 -39.73 18.21 7.73
N ASP A 158 -39.96 17.03 8.32
CA ASP A 158 -40.93 16.07 7.80
C ASP A 158 -42.30 16.55 8.28
N ASP A 159 -43.27 16.68 7.36
CA ASP A 159 -44.70 16.77 7.69
C ASP A 159 -45.16 15.57 8.53
#